data_AF-R9IVG8-F1
#
_entry.id   AF-R9IVG8-F1
#
_cell.length_a   1.000
_cell.length_b   1.000
_cell.length_c   1.000
_cell.angle_alpha   90.00
_cell.angle_beta   90.00
_cell.angle_gamma   90.00
#
_symmetry.space_group_name_H-M   'P 1'
#
loop_
_entity.id
_entity.type
_entity.pdbx_description
1 polymer ?
#
loop_
_entity_poly.entity_id
_entity_poly.type
_entity_poly.pdbx_seq_one_letter_code
_entity_poly.pdbx_strand_id
1 'polypeptide(L)'
;MIPIFSIFDYIPNLIEGIVNGKADTLLELLPENNEMVNRISIKNVQDLCTALEVTYHLDDKRSREKDVLIEEIKKNIKKTIADFSKSHSEIDVNKETTISSAFQYLDYTLKQKILTLYNENREVADAIVSKCVLPQVDETNIASFVKLRNNKTHSGTVEWGDSAKLYAPLLAIVYAGFFKYIGLPDEINYMYIIADFLGGV
;
A
#
# COMPACT_ATOMS: atom_id res chain seq x y z
N MET A 1 2.87 -11.99 27.17
CA MET A 1 3.34 -10.64 27.54
C MET A 1 4.55 -10.35 26.67
N ILE A 2 4.46 -9.39 25.75
CA ILE A 2 5.61 -8.99 24.94
C ILE A 2 6.38 -7.98 25.79
N PRO A 3 7.65 -8.21 26.14
CA PRO A 3 8.41 -7.26 26.93
C PRO A 3 8.61 -6.00 26.11
N ILE A 4 8.21 -4.83 26.62
CA ILE A 4 8.52 -3.54 25.96
C ILE A 4 10.03 -3.37 25.73
N PHE A 5 10.85 -4.10 26.48
CA PHE A 5 12.29 -4.11 26.28
C PHE A 5 12.74 -4.68 24.92
N SER A 6 11.92 -5.50 24.28
CA SER A 6 12.23 -6.10 22.98
C SER A 6 12.23 -5.10 21.82
N ILE A 7 11.72 -3.87 22.05
CA ILE A 7 11.70 -2.82 21.03
C ILE A 7 12.73 -1.71 21.26
N PHE A 8 13.45 -1.68 22.39
CA PHE A 8 14.36 -0.56 22.73
C PHE A 8 15.43 -0.33 21.68
N ASP A 9 15.98 -1.40 21.11
CA ASP A 9 17.04 -1.33 20.10
C ASP A 9 16.56 -0.69 18.78
N TYR A 10 15.24 -0.65 18.55
CA TYR A 10 14.63 -0.11 17.33
C TYR A 10 14.01 1.28 17.53
N ILE A 11 13.98 1.80 18.77
CA ILE A 11 13.48 3.15 19.07
C ILE A 11 14.23 4.23 18.27
N PRO A 12 15.57 4.20 18.12
CA PRO A 12 16.26 5.19 17.29
C PRO A 12 15.75 5.23 15.86
N ASN A 13 15.55 4.07 15.23
CA ASN A 13 15.03 3.96 13.86
C ASN A 13 13.56 4.40 13.77
N LEU A 14 12.77 4.14 14.81
CA LEU A 14 11.40 4.65 14.91
C LEU A 14 11.37 6.18 14.95
N ILE A 15 12.20 6.79 15.79
CA ILE A 15 12.31 8.26 15.89
C ILE A 15 12.77 8.83 14.55
N GLU A 16 13.79 8.24 13.93
CA GLU A 16 14.25 8.65 12.60
C GLU A 16 13.14 8.54 11.54
N GLY A 17 12.38 7.44 11.54
CA GLY A 17 11.24 7.25 10.65
C GLY A 17 10.16 8.33 10.83
N ILE A 18 9.87 8.72 12.08
CA ILE A 18 8.92 9.81 12.39
C ILE A 18 9.47 11.16 11.90
N VAL A 19 10.72 11.49 12.22
CA VAL A 19 11.34 12.77 11.83
C VAL A 19 11.40 12.92 10.31
N ASN A 20 11.60 11.81 9.59
CA ASN A 20 11.66 11.78 8.12
C ASN A 20 10.28 11.63 7.44
N GLY A 21 9.17 11.72 8.20
CA GLY A 21 7.80 11.62 7.68
C GLY A 21 7.40 10.23 7.16
N LYS A 22 8.20 9.19 7.44
CA LYS A 22 7.92 7.80 7.01
C LYS A 22 6.75 7.18 7.79
N ALA A 23 6.42 7.75 8.94
CA ALA A 23 5.28 7.35 9.76
C ALA A 23 4.00 8.15 9.48
N ASP A 24 4.05 9.20 8.65
CA ASP A 24 2.91 10.12 8.48
C ASP A 24 1.65 9.40 8.00
N THR A 25 1.79 8.53 7.00
CA THR A 25 0.68 7.73 6.50
C THR A 25 0.15 6.70 7.49
N LEU A 26 0.93 6.31 8.51
CA LEU A 26 0.43 5.48 9.61
C LEU A 26 -0.42 6.30 10.57
N LEU A 27 0.00 7.54 10.86
CA LEU A 27 -0.75 8.44 11.74
C LEU A 27 -2.12 8.81 11.13
N GLU A 28 -2.19 8.93 9.80
CA GLU A 28 -3.44 9.16 9.07
C GLU A 28 -4.45 8.00 9.17
N LEU A 29 -3.98 6.79 9.54
CA LEU A 29 -4.84 5.61 9.69
C LEU A 29 -5.44 5.49 11.09
N LEU A 30 -4.99 6.30 12.05
CA LEU A 30 -5.55 6.31 13.40
C LEU A 30 -7.01 6.81 13.37
N PRO A 31 -7.89 6.26 14.21
CA PRO A 31 -9.24 6.77 14.34
C PRO A 31 -9.24 8.24 14.75
N GLU A 32 -10.03 9.07 14.06
CA GLU A 32 -10.14 10.51 14.36
C GLU A 32 -10.66 10.77 15.79
N ASN A 33 -11.50 9.86 16.29
CA ASN A 33 -12.04 9.88 17.64
C ASN A 33 -12.56 8.49 18.03
N ASN A 34 -12.94 8.34 19.30
CA ASN A 34 -13.42 7.06 19.87
C ASN A 34 -14.67 6.49 19.20
N GLU A 35 -15.53 7.34 18.61
CA GLU A 35 -16.74 6.87 17.92
C GLU A 35 -16.43 6.18 16.59
N MET A 36 -15.26 6.49 16.00
CA MET A 36 -14.82 5.97 14.72
C MET A 36 -13.98 4.70 14.84
N VAL A 37 -13.60 4.27 16.04
CA VAL A 37 -12.73 3.08 16.27
C VAL A 37 -13.25 1.82 15.58
N ASN A 38 -14.57 1.64 15.51
CA ASN A 38 -15.20 0.48 14.89
C ASN A 38 -15.90 0.81 13.56
N ARG A 39 -15.56 1.93 12.92
CA ARG A 39 -16.19 2.39 11.69
C ARG A 39 -15.15 2.64 10.61
N ILE A 40 -15.46 2.22 9.39
CA ILE A 40 -14.62 2.47 8.22
C ILE A 40 -15.38 3.43 7.31
N SER A 41 -14.76 4.55 7.00
CA SER A 41 -15.23 5.52 6.00
C SER A 41 -14.41 5.40 4.71
N ILE A 42 -14.90 6.02 3.64
CA ILE A 42 -14.17 6.04 2.36
C ILE A 42 -12.85 6.76 2.49
N LYS A 43 -12.79 7.78 3.36
CA LYS A 43 -11.52 8.43 3.66
C LYS A 43 -10.52 7.41 4.19
N ASN A 44 -10.93 6.56 5.14
CA ASN A 44 -10.05 5.51 5.67
C ASN A 44 -9.56 4.55 4.58
N VAL A 45 -10.42 4.17 3.63
CA VAL A 45 -10.01 3.33 2.48
C VAL A 45 -8.98 4.05 1.60
N GLN A 46 -9.19 5.35 1.35
CA GLN A 46 -8.26 6.18 0.57
C GLN A 46 -6.91 6.32 1.29
N ASP A 47 -6.94 6.65 2.58
CA ASP A 47 -5.75 6.77 3.43
C ASP A 47 -4.99 5.43 3.47
N LEU A 48 -5.70 4.29 3.59
CA LEU A 48 -5.07 2.97 3.61
C LEU A 48 -4.44 2.62 2.26
N CYS A 49 -5.08 2.96 1.14
CA CYS A 49 -4.48 2.80 -0.18
C CYS A 49 -3.19 3.61 -0.33
N THR A 50 -3.18 4.85 0.17
CA THR A 50 -2.00 5.71 0.17
C THR A 50 -0.90 5.14 1.07
N ALA A 51 -1.24 4.70 2.28
CA ALA A 51 -0.30 4.09 3.21
C ALA A 51 0.33 2.80 2.67
N LEU A 52 -0.44 1.96 1.98
CA LEU A 52 0.07 0.77 1.29
C LEU A 52 1.04 1.15 0.16
N GLU A 53 0.74 2.20 -0.60
CA GLU A 53 1.64 2.71 -1.64
C GLU A 53 2.96 3.25 -1.04
N VAL A 54 2.89 4.03 0.03
CA VAL A 54 4.08 4.54 0.73
C VAL A 54 4.88 3.38 1.34
N THR A 55 4.22 2.42 1.98
CA THR A 55 4.86 1.23 2.56
C THR A 55 5.61 0.42 1.50
N TYR A 56 5.03 0.29 0.31
CA TYR A 56 5.68 -0.34 -0.82
C TYR A 56 6.97 0.37 -1.27
N HIS A 57 7.12 1.66 -0.96
CA HIS A 57 8.32 2.44 -1.27
C HIS A 57 9.25 2.64 -0.06
N LEU A 58 8.98 2.02 1.10
CA LEU A 58 9.88 2.10 2.26
C LEU A 58 11.14 1.22 2.11
N ASP A 59 11.05 0.14 1.34
CA ASP A 59 12.17 -0.77 1.10
C ASP A 59 12.77 -0.52 -0.29
N ASP A 60 13.83 0.29 -0.32
CA ASP A 60 14.60 0.59 -1.54
C ASP A 60 15.37 -0.64 -2.07
N LYS A 61 15.49 -1.72 -1.29
CA LYS A 61 16.15 -2.97 -1.70
C LYS A 61 15.19 -3.95 -2.35
N ARG A 62 13.89 -3.62 -2.44
CA ARG A 62 12.89 -4.48 -3.07
C ARG A 62 13.21 -4.66 -4.55
N SER A 63 13.88 -5.78 -4.84
CA SER A 63 14.16 -6.25 -6.20
C SER A 63 12.89 -6.82 -6.80
N ARG A 64 12.41 -6.22 -7.89
CA ARG A 64 11.16 -6.62 -8.54
C ARG A 64 11.50 -7.33 -9.85
N GLU A 65 11.02 -8.57 -9.97
CA GLU A 65 11.29 -9.42 -11.15
C GLU A 65 10.97 -8.73 -12.48
N LYS A 66 9.90 -7.92 -12.54
CA LYS A 66 9.42 -7.29 -13.78
C LYS A 66 9.90 -5.85 -13.98
N ASP A 67 10.83 -5.34 -13.17
CA ASP A 67 11.36 -3.98 -13.36
C ASP A 67 12.07 -3.82 -14.70
N VAL A 68 12.81 -4.85 -15.09
CA VAL A 68 13.45 -4.91 -16.41
C VAL A 68 12.41 -4.75 -17.52
N LEU A 69 11.24 -5.38 -17.36
CA LEU A 69 10.15 -5.30 -18.33
C LEU A 69 9.47 -3.92 -18.31
N ILE A 70 9.32 -3.26 -17.16
CA ILE A 70 8.81 -1.88 -17.08
C ILE A 70 9.74 -0.92 -17.81
N GLU A 71 11.05 -1.02 -17.56
CA GLU A 71 12.03 -0.18 -18.23
C GLU A 71 12.11 -0.45 -19.74
N GLU A 72 11.96 -1.72 -20.15
CA GLU A 72 11.82 -2.08 -21.57
C GLU A 72 10.57 -1.44 -22.20
N ILE A 73 9.42 -1.52 -21.53
CA ILE A 73 8.18 -0.88 -21.98
C ILE A 73 8.37 0.64 -22.10
N LYS A 74 8.95 1.30 -21.08
CA LYS A 74 9.24 2.74 -21.12
C LYS A 74 10.13 3.11 -22.30
N LYS A 75 11.17 2.32 -22.57
CA LYS A 75 12.08 2.52 -23.71
C LYS A 75 11.34 2.37 -25.05
N ASN A 76 10.52 1.33 -25.18
CA ASN A 76 9.76 1.07 -26.41
C ASN A 76 8.75 2.20 -26.68
N ILE A 77 8.03 2.66 -25.67
CA ILE A 77 7.10 3.79 -25.77
C ILE A 77 7.82 5.07 -26.20
N LYS A 78 8.95 5.41 -25.56
CA LYS A 78 9.77 6.58 -25.95
C LYS A 78 10.20 6.51 -27.42
N LYS A 79 10.58 5.32 -27.89
CA LYS A 79 10.94 5.12 -29.29
C LYS A 79 9.75 5.36 -30.22
N THR A 80 8.59 4.80 -29.91
CA THR A 80 7.36 5.01 -30.71
C THR A 80 6.97 6.48 -30.78
N ILE A 81 7.05 7.22 -29.67
CA ILE A 81 6.77 8.66 -29.64
C ILE A 81 7.78 9.41 -30.53
N ALA A 82 9.07 9.10 -30.40
CA ALA A 82 10.11 9.73 -31.20
C ALA A 82 9.94 9.47 -32.71
N ASP A 83 9.51 8.26 -33.08
CA ASP A 83 9.25 7.92 -34.48
C ASP A 83 7.99 8.61 -35.02
N PHE A 84 6.93 8.74 -34.21
CA PHE A 84 5.72 9.49 -34.57
C PHE A 84 6.03 10.98 -34.81
N SER A 85 6.78 11.61 -33.90
CA SER A 85 7.15 13.03 -34.00
C SER A 85 8.02 13.38 -35.20
N LYS A 86 8.68 12.40 -35.86
CA LYS A 86 9.45 12.65 -37.10
C LYS A 86 8.55 12.94 -38.29
N SER A 87 7.38 12.31 -38.34
CA SER A 87 6.45 12.38 -39.47
C SER A 87 5.31 13.38 -39.24
N HIS A 88 5.13 13.83 -37.99
CA HIS A 88 4.03 14.68 -37.58
C HIS A 88 4.52 15.91 -36.82
N SER A 89 4.96 16.92 -37.57
CA SER A 89 5.40 18.21 -37.00
C SER A 89 4.24 19.11 -36.56
N GLU A 90 3.00 18.73 -36.91
CA GLU A 90 1.79 19.48 -36.59
C GLU A 90 1.45 19.45 -35.09
N ILE A 91 2.07 18.56 -34.31
CA ILE A 91 1.83 18.42 -32.87
C ILE A 91 3.14 18.12 -32.13
N ASP A 92 3.45 18.94 -31.12
CA ASP A 92 4.48 18.61 -30.13
C ASP A 92 3.87 17.68 -29.08
N VAL A 93 4.04 16.38 -29.32
CA VAL A 93 3.48 15.31 -28.49
C VAL A 93 3.82 15.48 -27.00
N ASN A 94 5.00 16.02 -26.64
CA ASN A 94 5.39 16.17 -25.23
C ASN A 94 4.85 17.44 -24.57
N LYS A 95 4.49 18.47 -25.35
CA LYS A 95 3.98 19.74 -24.80
C LYS A 95 2.48 19.90 -24.93
N GLU A 96 1.89 19.31 -25.96
CA GLU A 96 0.48 19.47 -26.31
C GLU A 96 -0.38 18.28 -25.87
N THR A 97 0.23 17.26 -25.26
CA THR A 97 -0.48 16.11 -24.70
C THR A 97 0.00 15.79 -23.28
N THR A 98 -0.75 14.95 -22.57
CA THR A 98 -0.41 14.48 -21.22
C THR A 98 0.54 13.27 -21.20
N ILE A 99 1.12 12.92 -22.35
CA ILE A 99 1.90 11.69 -22.51
C ILE A 99 3.16 11.65 -21.65
N SER A 100 3.83 12.79 -21.46
CA SER A 100 5.07 12.86 -20.69
C SER A 100 4.81 12.56 -19.21
N SER A 101 3.73 13.08 -18.64
CA SER A 101 3.34 12.77 -17.26
C SER A 101 2.81 11.35 -17.14
N ALA A 102 2.00 10.87 -18.11
CA ALA A 102 1.44 9.52 -18.08
C ALA A 102 2.52 8.41 -17.99
N PHE A 103 3.66 8.58 -18.68
CA PHE A 103 4.73 7.58 -18.66
C PHE A 103 5.83 7.83 -17.62
N GLN A 104 5.96 9.05 -17.10
CA GLN A 104 6.86 9.34 -15.97
C GLN A 104 6.52 8.46 -14.75
N TYR A 105 5.23 8.23 -14.52
CA TYR A 105 4.73 7.44 -13.40
C TYR A 105 4.37 5.99 -13.78
N LEU A 106 4.85 5.50 -14.93
CA LEU A 106 4.60 4.11 -15.32
C LEU A 106 5.33 3.16 -14.36
N ASP A 107 4.54 2.48 -13.55
CA ASP A 107 4.96 1.55 -12.52
C ASP A 107 3.91 0.44 -12.33
N TYR A 108 4.14 -0.49 -11.40
CA TYR A 108 3.10 -1.42 -10.97
C TYR A 108 1.84 -0.69 -10.52
N THR A 109 0.69 -1.23 -10.92
CA THR A 109 -0.60 -0.80 -10.36
C THR A 109 -0.61 -1.01 -8.85
N LEU A 110 -1.37 -0.18 -8.11
CA LEU A 110 -1.54 -0.34 -6.66
C LEU A 110 -1.94 -1.77 -6.25
N LYS A 111 -2.80 -2.42 -7.04
CA LYS A 111 -3.17 -3.83 -6.84
C LYS A 111 -1.96 -4.75 -6.77
N GLN A 112 -1.02 -4.59 -7.70
CA GLN A 112 0.21 -5.41 -7.74
C GLN A 112 1.15 -5.04 -6.59
N LYS A 113 1.27 -3.76 -6.24
CA LYS A 113 2.03 -3.31 -5.06
C LYS A 113 1.51 -3.96 -3.77
N ILE A 114 0.19 -3.97 -3.57
CA ILE A 114 -0.45 -4.60 -2.41
C ILE A 114 -0.24 -6.11 -2.42
N LEU A 115 -0.36 -6.77 -3.58
CA LEU A 115 -0.13 -8.22 -3.68
C LEU A 115 1.31 -8.60 -3.31
N THR A 116 2.30 -7.78 -3.71
CA THR A 116 3.69 -7.96 -3.28
C THR A 116 3.84 -7.83 -1.76
N LEU A 117 3.31 -6.75 -1.17
CA LEU A 117 3.35 -6.56 0.28
C LEU A 117 2.65 -7.68 1.05
N TYR A 118 1.53 -8.18 0.54
CA TYR A 118 0.85 -9.34 1.11
C TYR A 118 1.72 -10.58 1.08
N ASN A 119 2.36 -10.90 -0.05
CA ASN A 119 3.23 -12.07 -0.13
C ASN A 119 4.43 -11.99 0.84
N GLU A 120 4.97 -10.79 1.04
CA GLU A 120 6.06 -10.55 2.01
C GLU A 120 5.61 -10.62 3.47
N ASN A 121 4.32 -10.42 3.76
CA ASN A 121 3.75 -10.33 5.10
C ASN A 121 2.57 -11.31 5.29
N ARG A 122 2.58 -12.42 4.54
CA ARG A 122 1.43 -13.31 4.41
C ARG A 122 1.00 -13.89 5.76
N GLU A 123 1.96 -14.32 6.57
CA GLU A 123 1.68 -14.94 7.86
C GLU A 123 0.86 -14.02 8.79
N VAL A 124 1.19 -12.73 8.82
CA VAL A 124 0.47 -11.72 9.63
C VAL A 124 -0.95 -11.52 9.09
N ALA A 125 -1.08 -11.34 7.77
CA ALA A 125 -2.37 -11.11 7.13
C ALA A 125 -3.31 -12.31 7.29
N ASP A 126 -2.81 -13.53 7.04
CA ASP A 126 -3.58 -14.77 7.10
C ASP A 126 -4.03 -15.10 8.52
N ALA A 127 -3.21 -14.78 9.53
CA ALA A 127 -3.59 -14.95 10.93
C ALA A 127 -4.79 -14.08 11.30
N ILE A 128 -4.84 -12.83 10.81
CA ILE A 128 -5.97 -11.92 11.02
C ILE A 128 -7.20 -12.41 10.25
N VAL A 129 -7.01 -12.83 8.98
CA VAL A 129 -8.09 -13.39 8.16
C VAL A 129 -8.73 -14.60 8.86
N SER A 130 -7.92 -15.51 9.37
CA SER A 130 -8.38 -16.72 10.06
C SER A 130 -9.14 -16.39 11.34
N LYS A 131 -8.57 -15.55 12.22
CA LYS A 131 -9.20 -15.25 13.52
C LYS A 131 -10.49 -14.44 13.39
N CYS A 132 -10.56 -13.52 12.44
CA CYS A 132 -11.72 -12.67 12.23
C CYS A 132 -12.72 -13.21 11.19
N VAL A 133 -12.47 -14.41 10.64
CA VAL A 133 -13.31 -15.04 9.61
C VAL A 133 -13.57 -14.11 8.41
N LEU A 134 -12.49 -13.51 7.90
CA LEU A 134 -12.53 -12.55 6.81
C LEU A 134 -12.36 -13.23 5.44
N PRO A 135 -12.70 -12.55 4.34
CA PRO A 135 -12.33 -13.02 3.00
C PRO A 135 -10.82 -13.17 2.87
N GLN A 136 -10.41 -14.14 2.05
CA GLN A 136 -8.99 -14.36 1.74
C GLN A 136 -8.39 -13.14 1.03
N VAL A 137 -7.12 -12.84 1.32
CA VAL A 137 -6.39 -11.80 0.61
C VAL A 137 -5.82 -12.41 -0.68
N ASP A 138 -6.49 -12.12 -1.79
CA ASP A 138 -6.07 -12.54 -3.13
C ASP A 138 -6.16 -11.39 -4.14
N GLU A 139 -5.69 -11.62 -5.36
CA GLU A 139 -5.66 -10.57 -6.40
C GLU A 139 -7.06 -10.01 -6.72
N THR A 140 -8.11 -10.84 -6.64
CA THR A 140 -9.49 -10.44 -6.95
C THR A 140 -10.05 -9.55 -5.85
N ASN A 141 -9.86 -9.93 -4.59
CA ASN A 141 -10.32 -9.18 -3.44
C ASN A 141 -9.52 -7.88 -3.27
N ILE A 142 -8.21 -7.90 -3.50
CA ILE A 142 -7.37 -6.69 -3.54
C ILE A 142 -7.85 -5.74 -4.64
N ALA A 143 -8.14 -6.25 -5.85
CA ALA A 143 -8.65 -5.41 -6.94
C ALA A 143 -9.97 -4.73 -6.56
N SER A 144 -10.83 -5.45 -5.86
CA SER A 144 -12.14 -4.96 -5.43
C SER A 144 -12.01 -3.91 -4.32
N PHE A 145 -11.09 -4.12 -3.38
CA PHE A 145 -10.73 -3.11 -2.38
C PHE A 145 -10.17 -1.84 -3.00
N VAL A 146 -9.21 -1.94 -3.93
CA VAL A 146 -8.64 -0.76 -4.63
C VAL A 146 -9.70 0.01 -5.42
N LYS A 147 -10.72 -0.66 -5.95
CA LYS A 147 -11.85 0.00 -6.63
C LYS A 147 -12.68 0.86 -5.67
N LEU A 148 -12.82 0.48 -4.39
CA LEU A 148 -13.56 1.27 -3.40
C LEU A 148 -13.01 2.70 -3.28
N ARG A 149 -11.68 2.88 -3.43
CA ARG A 149 -11.01 4.20 -3.45
C ARG A 149 -11.62 5.14 -4.50
N ASN A 150 -12.01 4.61 -5.66
CA ASN A 150 -12.43 5.38 -6.82
C ASN A 150 -13.96 5.57 -6.91
N ASN A 151 -14.76 4.81 -6.13
CA ASN A 151 -16.22 4.80 -6.29
C ASN A 151 -16.90 6.11 -5.85
N LYS A 152 -16.28 6.93 -4.98
CA LYS A 152 -16.82 8.25 -4.63
C LYS A 152 -16.83 9.24 -5.81
N THR A 153 -15.94 9.04 -6.78
CA THR A 153 -15.68 10.02 -7.85
C THR A 153 -16.63 9.88 -9.05
N HIS A 154 -17.32 8.74 -9.21
CA HIS A 154 -18.11 8.47 -10.42
C HIS A 154 -19.57 8.06 -10.20
N SER A 155 -19.95 7.41 -9.10
CA SER A 155 -21.32 6.88 -8.90
C SER A 155 -22.16 7.61 -7.86
N GLY A 156 -21.58 8.48 -7.02
CA GLY A 156 -22.29 9.16 -5.92
C GLY A 156 -22.72 8.23 -4.77
N THR A 157 -22.67 6.91 -4.96
CA THR A 157 -22.94 5.86 -3.98
C THR A 157 -21.75 4.91 -3.90
N VAL A 158 -21.53 4.34 -2.70
CA VAL A 158 -20.48 3.35 -2.47
C VAL A 158 -21.11 2.00 -2.18
N GLU A 159 -20.84 1.04 -3.05
CA GLU A 159 -21.07 -0.36 -2.76
C GLU A 159 -19.88 -0.92 -2.00
N TRP A 160 -20.04 -1.11 -0.69
CA TRP A 160 -18.98 -1.59 0.21
C TRP A 160 -18.68 -3.08 0.03
N GLY A 161 -19.75 -3.89 -0.11
CA GLY A 161 -19.68 -5.34 -0.23
C GLY A 161 -18.75 -6.01 0.80
N ASP A 162 -18.20 -7.16 0.44
CA ASP A 162 -17.14 -7.82 1.23
C ASP A 162 -15.77 -7.17 1.05
N SER A 163 -15.63 -6.24 0.10
CA SER A 163 -14.35 -5.57 -0.15
C SER A 163 -13.87 -4.79 1.07
N ALA A 164 -14.78 -4.12 1.79
CA ALA A 164 -14.44 -3.40 3.02
C ALA A 164 -13.78 -4.28 4.10
N LYS A 165 -14.07 -5.58 4.11
CA LYS A 165 -13.54 -6.54 5.09
C LYS A 165 -12.03 -6.78 4.94
N LEU A 166 -11.45 -6.41 3.80
CA LEU A 166 -10.00 -6.45 3.61
C LEU A 166 -9.27 -5.33 4.37
N TYR A 167 -9.97 -4.34 4.92
CA TYR A 167 -9.34 -3.23 5.63
C TYR A 167 -8.41 -3.70 6.75
N ALA A 168 -8.87 -4.60 7.63
CA ALA A 168 -8.08 -5.09 8.75
C ALA A 168 -6.79 -5.83 8.34
N PRO A 169 -6.82 -6.86 7.45
CA PRO A 169 -5.59 -7.53 7.04
C PRO A 169 -4.67 -6.62 6.22
N LEU A 170 -5.20 -5.67 5.45
CA LEU A 170 -4.38 -4.70 4.72
C LEU A 170 -3.74 -3.66 5.65
N LEU A 171 -4.44 -3.21 6.70
CA LEU A 171 -3.88 -2.33 7.73
C LEU A 171 -2.72 -3.00 8.46
N ALA A 172 -2.87 -4.28 8.79
CA ALA A 172 -1.80 -5.06 9.41
C ALA A 172 -0.57 -5.19 8.52
N ILE A 173 -0.73 -5.28 7.19
CA ILE A 173 0.39 -5.26 6.24
C ILE A 173 1.14 -3.91 6.29
N VAL A 174 0.45 -2.78 6.44
CA VAL A 174 1.09 -1.46 6.59
C VAL A 174 1.94 -1.42 7.86
N TYR A 175 1.40 -1.87 9.00
CA TYR A 175 2.17 -1.99 10.24
C TYR A 175 3.37 -2.92 10.08
N ALA A 176 3.18 -4.09 9.47
CA ALA A 176 4.24 -5.06 9.27
C ALA A 176 5.38 -4.51 8.40
N GLY A 177 5.04 -3.79 7.33
CA GLY A 177 6.00 -3.15 6.45
C GLY A 177 6.79 -2.03 7.14
N PHE A 178 6.14 -1.20 7.95
CA PHE A 178 6.84 -0.18 8.72
C PHE A 178 7.72 -0.75 9.82
N PHE A 179 7.27 -1.80 10.52
CA PHE A 179 8.08 -2.48 11.53
C PHE A 179 9.32 -3.13 10.91
N LYS A 180 9.21 -3.72 9.73
CA LYS A 180 10.37 -4.18 8.95
C LYS A 180 11.32 -3.04 8.59
N TYR A 181 10.77 -1.89 8.17
CA TYR A 181 11.56 -0.69 7.83
C TYR A 181 12.42 -0.21 9.01
N ILE A 182 11.88 -0.20 10.24
CA ILE A 182 12.66 0.19 11.44
C ILE A 182 13.60 -0.93 11.94
N GLY A 183 13.63 -2.08 11.25
CA GLY A 183 14.51 -3.21 11.55
C GLY A 183 13.94 -4.23 12.54
N LEU A 184 12.65 -4.15 12.89
CA LEU A 184 12.03 -5.06 13.85
C LEU A 184 11.97 -6.50 13.28
N PRO A 185 12.45 -7.52 14.01
CA PRO A 185 12.42 -8.91 13.56
C PRO A 185 10.99 -9.41 13.31
N ASP A 186 10.83 -10.28 12.32
CA ASP A 186 9.52 -10.79 11.88
C ASP A 186 8.73 -11.45 13.03
N GLU A 187 9.40 -12.19 13.92
CA GLU A 187 8.76 -12.80 15.10
C GLU A 187 8.16 -11.74 16.04
N ILE A 188 8.91 -10.68 16.33
CA ILE A 188 8.48 -9.61 17.23
C ILE A 188 7.36 -8.80 16.55
N ASN A 189 7.52 -8.49 15.28
CA ASN A 189 6.53 -7.84 14.42
C ASN A 189 5.18 -8.59 14.43
N TYR A 190 5.22 -9.89 14.15
CA TYR A 190 4.04 -10.76 14.22
C TYR A 190 3.38 -10.70 15.59
N MET A 191 4.15 -10.86 16.67
CA MET A 191 3.57 -10.83 18.02
C MET A 191 2.86 -9.51 18.34
N TYR A 192 3.46 -8.36 18.02
CA TYR A 192 2.85 -7.06 18.31
C TYR A 192 1.58 -6.81 17.50
N ILE A 193 1.60 -7.12 16.19
CA ILE A 193 0.42 -6.91 15.34
C ILE A 193 -0.72 -7.84 15.76
N ILE A 194 -0.43 -9.12 16.01
CA ILE A 194 -1.45 -10.05 16.49
C ILE A 194 -1.96 -9.61 17.86
N ALA A 195 -1.11 -9.14 18.78
CA ALA A 195 -1.58 -8.63 20.06
C ALA A 195 -2.48 -7.40 19.93
N ASP A 196 -2.17 -6.46 19.02
CA ASP A 196 -2.98 -5.25 18.81
C ASP A 196 -4.33 -5.56 18.16
N PHE A 197 -4.33 -6.34 17.07
CA PHE A 197 -5.55 -6.67 16.33
C PHE A 197 -6.42 -7.71 17.04
N LEU A 198 -5.81 -8.55 17.88
CA LEU A 198 -6.45 -9.76 18.39
C LEU A 198 -6.48 -9.85 19.93
N GLY A 199 -5.84 -8.91 20.63
CA GLY A 199 -5.74 -8.84 22.09
C GLY A 199 -6.85 -8.04 22.78
N GLY A 200 -7.89 -7.63 22.06
CA GLY A 200 -9.13 -7.11 22.62
C GLY A 200 -10.10 -8.20 23.10
N VAL A 201 -9.64 -9.11 23.97
CA VAL A 201 -10.50 -10.03 24.77
C VAL A 201 -10.07 -9.96 26.23
#